data_AF-A0A5S9F4X3-F1
#
_entry.id   AF-A0A5S9F4X3-F1
#
_cell.length_a   1.000
_cell.length_b   1.000
_cell.length_c   1.000
_cell.angle_alpha   90.00
_cell.angle_beta   90.00
_cell.angle_gamma   90.00
#
_symmetry.space_group_name_H-M   'P 1'
#
loop_
_entity.id
_entity.type
_entity.pdbx_description
1 polymer ?
#
loop_
_entity_poly.entity_id
_entity_poly.type
_entity_poly.pdbx_seq_one_letter_code
_entity_poly.pdbx_strand_id
1 'polypeptide(L)'
;MTNMSIEKLSDFILANARSRFKDKVVILCEGRTNLSDRSNPSTVAKRRKLADATFFKRCVPSYWTYKKPQFIGCGTRESTIGTFFSLRKLISEKTDTFINPDKLFAIVDPDVQSTKIEEDYHHSNTNEIYNDLYYEGVLNGQKIQSNRILTLGLAVRENYFFEPDLVKERIKKFNPSICYKYAIERINSDNDIVCEKKKIKEEVFRRVSHVENIKLDCGRDELCQSYKDILGYNPKNPKRDQRLVIMSMLGFIKLKKHWENIDFKGKNNHSNRIIRNNTQLSIANYYSDNQLEEYHFTILFRELYKIEFGCYPEG
;
A
#
# COMPACT_ATOMS: atom_id res chain seq x y z
N MET A 1 -21.98 9.01 -7.05
CA MET A 1 -21.72 9.07 -5.59
C MET A 1 -21.08 10.40 -5.33
N THR A 2 -21.74 11.27 -4.57
CA THR A 2 -21.25 12.61 -4.22
C THR A 2 -20.04 12.45 -3.30
N ASN A 3 -18.90 13.04 -3.65
CA ASN A 3 -17.75 13.10 -2.75
C ASN A 3 -18.17 13.89 -1.51
N MET A 4 -18.16 13.25 -0.35
CA MET A 4 -18.39 13.92 0.94
C MET A 4 -17.18 14.80 1.22
N SER A 5 -17.38 16.04 1.69
CA SER A 5 -16.26 16.91 2.07
C SER A 5 -15.45 16.29 3.20
N ILE A 6 -14.16 16.64 3.30
CA ILE A 6 -13.25 16.16 4.35
C ILE A 6 -13.86 16.35 5.74
N GLU A 7 -14.40 17.54 6.02
CA GLU A 7 -15.05 17.87 7.30
C GLU A 7 -16.23 16.94 7.61
N LYS A 8 -17.15 16.77 6.64
CA LYS A 8 -18.30 15.87 6.80
C LYS A 8 -17.88 14.42 6.99
N LEU A 9 -16.79 14.00 6.34
CA LEU A 9 -16.23 12.66 6.52
C LEU A 9 -15.64 12.47 7.92
N SER A 10 -14.86 13.43 8.40
CA SER A 10 -14.28 13.39 9.74
C SER A 10 -15.35 13.39 10.83
N ASP A 11 -16.35 14.27 10.72
CA ASP A 11 -17.49 14.31 11.63
C ASP A 11 -18.28 12.99 11.60
N PHE A 12 -18.52 12.45 10.41
CA PHE A 12 -19.17 11.16 10.29
C PHE A 12 -18.38 10.05 10.98
N ILE A 13 -17.06 9.99 10.76
CA ILE A 13 -16.17 8.99 11.37
C ILE A 13 -16.21 9.10 12.89
N LEU A 14 -16.13 10.32 13.46
CA LEU A 14 -16.22 10.53 14.90
C LEU A 14 -17.60 10.18 15.45
N ALA A 15 -18.68 10.63 14.82
CA ALA A 15 -20.05 10.32 15.25
C ALA A 15 -20.37 8.81 15.19
N ASN A 16 -19.74 8.09 14.26
CA ASN A 16 -19.90 6.64 14.11
C ASN A 16 -18.77 5.84 14.77
N ALA A 17 -17.82 6.51 15.43
CA ALA A 17 -16.88 5.87 16.32
C ALA A 17 -17.69 5.34 17.51
N ARG A 18 -17.65 4.03 17.69
CA ARG A 18 -18.32 3.35 18.81
C ARG A 18 -17.27 2.78 19.72
N SER A 19 -17.69 2.15 20.83
CA SER A 19 -16.83 1.32 21.69
C SER A 19 -15.92 0.36 20.92
N ARG A 20 -16.31 -0.08 19.71
CA ARG A 20 -15.49 -0.91 18.83
C ARG A 20 -14.18 -0.27 18.35
N PHE A 21 -14.04 1.06 18.39
CA PHE A 21 -12.81 1.81 18.05
C PHE A 21 -12.01 2.19 19.31
N LYS A 22 -12.66 2.13 20.47
CA LYS A 22 -12.04 2.46 21.75
C LYS A 22 -10.79 1.62 21.97
N ASP A 23 -9.70 2.29 22.30
CA ASP A 23 -8.40 1.69 22.58
C ASP A 23 -7.94 0.73 21.48
N LYS A 24 -8.07 1.13 20.21
CA LYS A 24 -7.54 0.41 19.06
C LYS A 24 -6.80 1.35 18.13
N VAL A 25 -5.80 0.81 17.43
CA VAL A 25 -5.24 1.41 16.22
C VAL A 25 -6.36 1.65 15.19
N VAL A 26 -6.48 2.90 14.73
CA VAL A 26 -7.38 3.31 13.64
C VAL A 26 -6.54 3.76 12.47
N ILE A 27 -6.81 3.23 11.29
CA ILE A 27 -6.01 3.45 10.07
C ILE A 27 -6.93 3.94 8.97
N LEU A 28 -6.70 5.18 8.54
CA LEU A 28 -7.31 5.77 7.36
C LEU A 28 -6.58 5.27 6.13
N CYS A 29 -7.31 4.87 5.10
CA CYS A 29 -6.75 4.30 3.87
C CYS A 29 -7.40 4.93 2.66
N GLU A 30 -6.71 4.92 1.53
CA GLU A 30 -7.32 5.22 0.25
C GLU A 30 -8.43 4.22 -0.11
N GLY A 31 -9.24 4.60 -1.11
CA GLY A 31 -10.34 3.79 -1.61
C GLY A 31 -11.69 4.19 -1.03
N ARG A 32 -12.72 3.39 -1.34
CA ARG A 32 -14.11 3.78 -1.11
C ARG A 32 -14.41 4.01 0.37
N THR A 33 -15.16 5.08 0.64
CA THR A 33 -15.76 5.38 1.93
C THR A 33 -16.85 4.34 2.24
N ASN A 34 -16.47 3.26 2.93
CA ASN A 34 -17.35 2.13 3.29
C ASN A 34 -18.39 2.47 4.39
N LEU A 35 -18.67 3.75 4.57
CA LEU A 35 -19.37 4.29 5.74
C LEU A 35 -20.90 4.25 5.59
N SER A 36 -21.42 4.02 4.37
CA SER A 36 -22.86 3.96 4.08
C SER A 36 -23.42 2.57 3.77
N ASP A 37 -22.58 1.53 3.64
CA ASP A 37 -23.05 0.19 3.26
C ASP A 37 -23.49 -0.64 4.47
N ARG A 38 -24.74 -0.43 4.91
CA ARG A 38 -25.49 -1.40 5.73
C ARG A 38 -25.97 -2.63 4.94
N SER A 39 -25.36 -2.92 3.79
CA SER A 39 -25.78 -4.01 2.91
C SER A 39 -25.16 -5.34 3.34
N ASN A 40 -25.98 -6.38 3.37
CA ASN A 40 -25.70 -7.73 3.85
C ASN A 40 -24.32 -8.26 3.37
N PRO A 41 -23.42 -8.75 4.27
CA PRO A 41 -22.03 -9.09 3.94
C PRO A 41 -21.85 -10.07 2.77
N SER A 42 -22.80 -10.99 2.59
CA SER A 42 -22.77 -12.03 1.57
C SER A 42 -23.07 -11.51 0.15
N THR A 43 -23.83 -10.42 0.02
CA THR A 43 -24.18 -9.79 -1.27
C THR A 43 -23.15 -8.73 -1.70
N VAL A 44 -22.49 -8.07 -0.75
CA VAL A 44 -21.41 -7.10 -1.00
C VAL A 44 -20.15 -7.81 -1.52
N ALA A 45 -19.78 -8.95 -0.92
CA ALA A 45 -18.62 -9.73 -1.29
C ALA A 45 -18.69 -10.27 -2.74
N LYS A 46 -19.88 -10.62 -3.22
CA LYS A 46 -20.10 -11.18 -4.57
C LYS A 46 -20.14 -10.13 -5.69
N ARG A 47 -20.33 -8.83 -5.38
CA ARG A 47 -20.63 -7.80 -6.39
C ARG A 47 -19.63 -6.65 -6.47
N ARG A 48 -18.59 -6.58 -5.61
CA ARG A 48 -17.72 -5.40 -5.49
C ARG A 48 -16.23 -5.72 -5.64
N LYS A 49 -15.46 -4.77 -6.20
CA LYS A 49 -13.99 -4.81 -6.17
C LYS A 49 -13.60 -4.77 -4.70
N LEU A 50 -12.62 -5.57 -4.27
CA LEU A 50 -12.15 -5.52 -2.89
C LEU A 50 -11.78 -4.06 -2.57
N ALA A 51 -12.22 -3.53 -1.42
CA ALA A 51 -11.79 -2.19 -0.97
C ALA A 51 -10.43 -2.33 -0.28
N ASP A 52 -9.61 -1.28 -0.31
CA ASP A 52 -8.23 -1.35 0.21
C ASP A 52 -8.26 -1.57 1.73
N ALA A 53 -9.17 -0.90 2.46
CA ALA A 53 -9.47 -1.19 3.86
C ALA A 53 -9.80 -2.67 4.13
N THR A 54 -10.53 -3.34 3.23
CA THR A 54 -10.83 -4.78 3.38
C THR A 54 -9.60 -5.65 3.15
N PHE A 55 -8.73 -5.26 2.22
CA PHE A 55 -7.47 -5.93 1.97
C PHE A 55 -6.53 -5.81 3.19
N PHE A 56 -6.29 -4.59 3.70
CA PHE A 56 -5.44 -4.41 4.88
C PHE A 56 -5.98 -5.12 6.12
N LYS A 57 -7.30 -5.11 6.32
CA LYS A 57 -7.94 -5.88 7.39
C LYS A 57 -7.65 -7.38 7.30
N ARG A 58 -7.50 -7.92 6.09
CA ARG A 58 -7.16 -9.31 5.85
C ARG A 58 -5.67 -9.59 6.00
N CYS A 59 -4.81 -8.58 5.83
CA CYS A 59 -3.37 -8.69 6.08
C CYS A 59 -3.00 -8.66 7.57
N VAL A 60 -3.93 -8.28 8.47
CA VAL A 60 -3.66 -8.28 9.92
C VAL A 60 -3.20 -9.68 10.34
N PRO A 61 -2.04 -9.82 11.01
CA PRO A 61 -1.48 -11.11 11.36
C PRO A 61 -2.44 -11.97 12.19
N SER A 62 -2.39 -13.28 11.96
CA SER A 62 -3.28 -14.25 12.61
C SER A 62 -3.14 -14.25 14.14
N TYR A 63 -1.94 -13.99 14.67
CA TYR A 63 -1.66 -13.86 16.10
C TYR A 63 -2.35 -12.65 16.76
N TRP A 64 -2.67 -11.60 16.00
CA TRP A 64 -3.28 -10.38 16.54
C TRP A 64 -4.78 -10.59 16.75
N THR A 65 -5.18 -11.38 17.74
CA THR A 65 -6.58 -11.81 17.94
C THR A 65 -7.45 -10.78 18.67
N TYR A 66 -6.87 -9.99 19.57
CA TYR A 66 -7.56 -8.98 20.37
C TYR A 66 -7.26 -7.54 19.91
N LYS A 67 -8.18 -6.60 20.12
CA LYS A 67 -8.01 -5.17 19.72
C LYS A 67 -7.48 -4.95 18.28
N LYS A 68 -7.94 -5.77 17.33
CA LYS A 68 -7.55 -5.67 15.91
C LYS A 68 -7.72 -4.25 15.35
N PRO A 69 -6.78 -3.75 14.52
CA PRO A 69 -6.86 -2.44 13.91
C PRO A 69 -8.16 -2.23 13.12
N GLN A 70 -8.60 -0.99 13.07
CA GLN A 70 -9.81 -0.58 12.36
C GLN A 70 -9.42 0.21 11.12
N PHE A 71 -9.86 -0.24 9.95
CA PHE A 71 -9.52 0.39 8.67
C PHE A 71 -10.72 1.15 8.11
N ILE A 72 -10.50 2.40 7.72
CA ILE A 72 -11.52 3.29 7.19
C ILE A 72 -11.07 3.81 5.83
N GLY A 73 -11.86 3.57 4.78
CA GLY A 73 -11.59 4.14 3.46
C GLY A 73 -12.00 5.61 3.40
N CYS A 74 -11.13 6.46 2.85
CA CYS A 74 -11.25 7.91 2.88
C CYS A 74 -11.26 8.58 1.50
N GLY A 75 -11.37 7.83 0.41
CA GLY A 75 -11.39 8.35 -0.95
C GLY A 75 -10.00 8.39 -1.58
N THR A 76 -9.55 9.58 -1.99
CA THR A 76 -8.21 9.78 -2.56
C THR A 76 -7.16 9.93 -1.47
N ARG A 77 -5.89 9.94 -1.86
CA ARG A 77 -4.76 10.35 -1.00
C ARG A 77 -4.99 11.69 -0.32
N GLU A 78 -5.39 12.72 -1.08
CA GLU A 78 -5.62 14.07 -0.55
C GLU A 78 -6.74 14.06 0.49
N SER A 79 -7.82 13.33 0.21
CA SER A 79 -8.92 13.16 1.16
C SER A 79 -8.49 12.34 2.39
N THR A 80 -7.61 11.35 2.23
CA THR A 80 -7.09 10.54 3.34
C THR A 80 -6.19 11.37 4.27
N ILE A 81 -5.27 12.15 3.71
CA ILE A 81 -4.39 13.06 4.46
C ILE A 81 -5.22 14.18 5.11
N GLY A 82 -6.13 14.80 4.36
CA GLY A 82 -7.00 15.85 4.89
C GLY A 82 -7.91 15.34 6.01
N THR A 83 -8.48 14.13 5.87
CA THR A 83 -9.28 13.50 6.94
C THR A 83 -8.41 13.16 8.15
N PHE A 84 -7.15 12.77 7.96
CA PHE A 84 -6.23 12.55 9.09
C PHE A 84 -6.06 13.83 9.93
N PHE A 85 -5.71 14.96 9.31
CA PHE A 85 -5.53 16.22 10.02
C PHE A 85 -6.84 16.76 10.61
N SER A 86 -7.92 16.69 9.84
CA SER A 86 -9.26 17.10 10.29
C SER A 86 -9.72 16.29 11.51
N LEU A 87 -9.51 14.96 11.53
CA LEU A 87 -9.80 14.13 12.70
C LEU A 87 -8.94 14.49 13.89
N ARG A 88 -7.63 14.70 13.72
CA ARG A 88 -6.76 15.11 14.84
C ARG A 88 -7.21 16.41 15.47
N LYS A 89 -7.57 17.40 14.64
CA LYS A 89 -8.12 18.67 15.11
C LYS A 89 -9.40 18.46 15.92
N LEU A 90 -10.38 17.75 15.35
CA LEU A 90 -11.66 17.49 16.02
C LEU A 90 -11.51 16.66 17.31
N ILE A 91 -10.52 15.76 17.37
CA ILE A 91 -10.20 15.00 18.59
C ILE A 91 -9.60 15.91 19.65
N SER A 92 -8.72 16.85 19.28
CA SER A 92 -8.13 17.79 20.24
C SER A 92 -9.16 18.77 20.82
N GLU A 93 -10.23 19.05 20.07
CA GLU A 93 -11.32 19.94 20.48
C GLU A 93 -12.41 19.24 21.33
N LYS A 94 -12.39 17.89 21.41
CA LYS A 94 -13.43 17.08 22.08
C LYS A 94 -12.83 16.24 23.20
N THR A 95 -13.42 16.28 24.38
CA THR A 95 -12.93 15.55 25.57
C THR A 95 -13.23 14.05 25.54
N ASP A 96 -14.30 13.61 24.88
CA ASP A 96 -14.77 12.21 24.87
C ASP A 96 -14.86 11.66 23.44
N THR A 97 -13.72 11.30 22.86
CA THR A 97 -13.69 10.58 21.58
C THR A 97 -13.27 9.13 21.77
N PHE A 98 -13.85 8.22 20.99
CA PHE A 98 -13.46 6.80 20.98
C PHE A 98 -12.19 6.52 20.17
N ILE A 99 -11.59 7.54 19.56
CA ILE A 99 -10.39 7.42 18.74
C ILE A 99 -9.23 8.06 19.51
N ASN A 100 -8.24 7.26 19.87
CA ASN A 100 -7.02 7.80 20.47
C ASN A 100 -6.16 8.44 19.37
N PRO A 101 -5.80 9.74 19.48
CA PRO A 101 -5.02 10.43 18.45
C PRO A 101 -3.62 9.84 18.25
N ASP A 102 -3.01 9.26 19.28
CA ASP A 102 -1.69 8.62 19.20
C ASP A 102 -1.74 7.28 18.47
N LYS A 103 -2.94 6.68 18.38
CA LYS A 103 -3.22 5.43 17.67
C LYS A 103 -3.93 5.65 16.32
N LEU A 104 -4.02 6.89 15.86
CA LEU A 104 -4.59 7.25 14.56
C LEU A 104 -3.48 7.32 13.51
N PHE A 105 -3.62 6.55 12.43
CA PHE A 105 -2.69 6.50 11.31
C PHE A 105 -3.40 6.74 9.99
N ALA A 106 -2.65 7.15 8.97
CA ALA A 106 -3.06 7.16 7.58
C ALA A 106 -2.08 6.33 6.75
N ILE A 107 -2.58 5.49 5.85
CA ILE A 107 -1.80 4.81 4.83
C ILE A 107 -2.19 5.39 3.47
N VAL A 108 -1.18 5.87 2.75
CA VAL A 108 -1.34 6.43 1.39
C VAL A 108 -0.32 5.83 0.44
N ASP A 109 -0.68 5.78 -0.83
CA ASP A 109 0.19 5.29 -1.89
C ASP A 109 1.28 6.34 -2.19
N PRO A 110 2.55 5.92 -2.29
CA PRO A 110 3.60 6.80 -2.81
C PRO A 110 3.43 6.91 -4.31
N ASP A 111 2.64 7.89 -4.72
CA ASP A 111 2.48 8.24 -6.12
C ASP A 111 3.81 8.82 -6.67
N VAL A 112 3.95 8.80 -8.00
CA VAL A 112 5.10 9.40 -8.70
C VAL A 112 5.25 10.88 -8.36
N GLN A 113 4.11 11.57 -8.24
CA GLN A 113 4.04 12.97 -7.86
C GLN A 113 3.87 13.09 -6.34
N SER A 114 4.79 13.82 -5.70
CA SER A 114 4.70 14.15 -4.28
C SER A 114 3.47 15.00 -3.99
N THR A 115 2.75 14.69 -2.91
CA THR A 115 1.69 15.56 -2.38
C THR A 115 2.26 16.40 -1.27
N LYS A 116 2.08 17.72 -1.38
CA LYS A 116 2.43 18.67 -0.32
C LYS A 116 1.52 18.44 0.88
N ILE A 117 2.09 18.53 2.07
CA ILE A 117 1.40 18.57 3.35
C ILE A 117 1.40 20.03 3.78
N GLU A 118 0.22 20.62 3.92
CA GLU A 118 0.08 22.06 4.20
C GLU A 118 -0.05 22.35 5.69
N GLU A 119 -0.38 21.33 6.46
CA GLU A 119 -0.52 21.35 7.91
C GLU A 119 0.83 21.31 8.63
N ASP A 120 0.84 21.72 9.90
CA ASP A 120 2.01 21.65 10.77
C ASP A 120 2.36 20.18 11.08
N TYR A 121 3.17 19.61 10.19
CA TYR A 121 3.67 18.25 10.24
C TYR A 121 5.18 18.28 10.00
N HIS A 122 5.91 17.38 10.64
CA HIS A 122 7.38 17.36 10.58
C HIS A 122 7.94 16.99 9.18
N HIS A 123 7.07 16.62 8.24
CA HIS A 123 7.38 16.43 6.83
C HIS A 123 6.52 17.34 5.97
N SER A 124 7.14 17.99 4.99
CA SER A 124 6.47 18.95 4.10
C SER A 124 5.70 18.27 2.96
N ASN A 125 5.96 16.99 2.70
CA ASN A 125 5.36 16.25 1.60
C ASN A 125 5.49 14.72 1.76
N THR A 126 4.76 13.97 0.94
CA THR A 126 4.73 12.49 0.99
C THR A 126 6.07 11.82 0.65
N ASN A 127 6.95 12.47 -0.12
CA ASN A 127 8.26 11.88 -0.44
C ASN A 127 9.23 11.96 0.74
N GLU A 128 9.19 13.04 1.52
CA GLU A 128 9.96 13.13 2.76
C GLU A 128 9.56 12.06 3.76
N ILE A 129 8.25 11.80 3.90
CA ILE A 129 7.75 10.67 4.71
C ILE A 129 8.31 9.35 4.19
N TYR A 130 8.29 9.13 2.87
CA TYR A 130 8.82 7.89 2.29
C TYR A 130 10.31 7.72 2.61
N ASN A 131 11.11 8.76 2.41
CA ASN A 131 12.56 8.72 2.66
C ASN A 131 12.92 8.58 4.15
N ASP A 132 12.05 9.03 5.07
CA ASP A 132 12.23 8.78 6.50
C ASP A 132 11.82 7.36 6.89
N LEU A 133 10.76 6.83 6.28
CA LEU A 133 10.26 5.47 6.54
C LEU A 133 11.12 4.38 5.93
N TYR A 134 11.77 4.62 4.79
CA TYR A 134 12.50 3.61 4.04
C TYR A 134 14.00 3.88 4.00
N TYR A 135 14.78 2.84 4.28
CA TYR A 135 16.21 2.81 4.02
C TYR A 135 16.50 1.63 3.11
N GLU A 136 17.17 1.88 2.00
CA GLU A 136 17.47 0.86 0.99
C GLU A 136 16.26 0.01 0.55
N GLY A 137 15.10 0.67 0.37
CA GLY A 137 13.87 0.01 -0.06
C GLY A 137 13.24 -0.90 1.01
N VAL A 138 13.81 -0.93 2.21
CA VAL A 138 13.29 -1.65 3.38
C VAL A 138 12.64 -0.67 4.34
N LEU A 139 11.45 -1.02 4.82
CA LEU A 139 10.71 -0.22 5.80
C LEU A 139 11.42 -0.26 7.16
N ASN A 140 11.78 0.89 7.70
CA ASN A 140 12.33 1.02 9.03
C ASN A 140 11.19 1.07 10.06
N GLY A 141 11.02 -0.03 10.80
CA GLY A 141 9.95 -0.15 11.81
C GLY A 141 10.00 0.93 12.89
N GLN A 142 11.19 1.37 13.31
CA GLN A 142 11.34 2.41 14.34
C GLN A 142 10.73 3.74 13.89
N LYS A 143 10.76 4.01 12.58
CA LYS A 143 10.24 5.24 11.97
C LYS A 143 8.72 5.24 11.84
N ILE A 144 8.06 4.09 11.97
CA ILE A 144 6.59 4.02 12.07
C ILE A 144 6.11 4.69 13.36
N GLN A 145 6.90 4.67 14.44
CA GLN A 145 6.50 5.28 15.70
C GLN A 145 6.59 6.81 15.67
N SER A 146 7.44 7.39 14.82
CA SER A 146 7.53 8.83 14.60
C SER A 146 6.58 9.32 13.49
N ASN A 147 6.16 8.43 12.58
CA ASN A 147 5.29 8.78 11.46
C ASN A 147 3.86 8.25 11.67
N ARG A 148 2.88 9.15 11.58
CA ARG A 148 1.45 8.81 11.64
C ARG A 148 0.82 8.72 10.25
N ILE A 149 1.43 9.37 9.26
CA ILE A 149 1.13 9.17 7.84
C ILE A 149 2.19 8.21 7.28
N LEU A 150 1.77 7.14 6.63
CA LEU A 150 2.60 6.05 6.15
C LEU A 150 2.49 5.94 4.63
N THR A 151 3.58 6.22 3.93
CA THR A 151 3.68 6.14 2.46
C THR A 151 4.24 4.78 2.06
N LEU A 152 3.39 3.78 1.92
CA LEU A 152 3.85 2.40 1.80
C LEU A 152 4.13 2.00 0.34
N GLY A 153 5.41 1.92 -0.03
CA GLY A 153 5.94 1.60 -1.39
C GLY A 153 5.32 0.41 -2.13
N LEU A 154 4.97 -0.66 -1.41
CA LEU A 154 4.31 -1.85 -1.99
C LEU A 154 2.84 -2.01 -1.58
N ALA A 155 2.27 -1.12 -0.76
CA ALA A 155 0.97 -1.36 -0.16
C ALA A 155 -0.22 -1.20 -1.12
N VAL A 156 0.02 -0.83 -2.37
CA VAL A 156 -0.99 -1.04 -3.40
C VAL A 156 -1.17 -2.55 -3.52
N ARG A 157 -2.34 -3.04 -3.11
CA ARG A 157 -2.74 -4.44 -3.21
C ARG A 157 -2.41 -5.08 -4.58
N GLU A 158 -2.45 -4.30 -5.65
CA GLU A 158 -2.14 -4.70 -7.02
C GLU A 158 -0.63 -4.84 -7.33
N ASN A 159 0.27 -4.30 -6.51
CA ASN A 159 1.73 -4.40 -6.71
C ASN A 159 2.26 -5.79 -6.32
N TYR A 160 1.58 -6.49 -5.42
CA TYR A 160 1.99 -7.81 -4.93
C TYR A 160 2.00 -8.91 -5.99
N PHE A 161 1.46 -8.67 -7.18
CA PHE A 161 1.59 -9.57 -8.34
C PHE A 161 3.00 -9.59 -8.93
N PHE A 162 3.85 -8.66 -8.50
CA PHE A 162 5.26 -8.64 -8.86
C PHE A 162 6.10 -9.42 -7.84
N GLU A 163 5.59 -9.71 -6.63
CA GLU A 163 6.31 -10.44 -5.59
C GLU A 163 6.47 -11.92 -5.99
N PRO A 164 7.70 -12.38 -6.30
CA PRO A 164 7.93 -13.70 -6.92
C PRO A 164 7.46 -14.87 -6.05
N ASP A 165 7.73 -14.80 -4.74
CA ASP A 165 7.37 -15.86 -3.79
C ASP A 165 5.86 -16.01 -3.69
N LEU A 166 5.16 -14.87 -3.63
CA LEU A 166 3.72 -14.84 -3.55
C LEU A 166 3.04 -15.38 -4.82
N VAL A 167 3.59 -15.04 -5.99
CA VAL A 167 3.09 -15.57 -7.26
C VAL A 167 3.30 -17.09 -7.33
N LYS A 168 4.48 -17.57 -6.95
CA LYS A 168 4.81 -19.00 -6.94
C LYS A 168 3.91 -19.80 -5.99
N GLU A 169 3.68 -19.30 -4.79
CA GLU A 169 2.96 -20.03 -3.75
C GLU A 169 1.44 -19.96 -3.88
N ARG A 170 0.92 -18.77 -4.17
CA ARG A 170 -0.53 -18.50 -4.12
C ARG A 170 -1.18 -18.33 -5.49
N ILE A 171 -0.40 -18.06 -6.53
CA ILE A 171 -0.90 -17.73 -7.88
C ILE A 171 -0.27 -18.66 -8.94
N LYS A 172 -0.27 -19.98 -8.68
CA LYS A 172 0.35 -21.04 -9.51
C LYS A 172 0.07 -20.98 -11.03
N LYS A 173 -0.96 -20.27 -11.48
CA LYS A 173 -1.34 -20.11 -12.89
C LYS A 173 -0.91 -18.78 -13.51
N PHE A 174 -0.23 -17.93 -12.77
CA PHE A 174 0.17 -16.60 -13.21
C PHE A 174 1.66 -16.57 -13.47
N ASN A 175 2.04 -16.17 -14.68
CA ASN A 175 3.44 -15.96 -15.03
C ASN A 175 3.82 -14.50 -14.71
N PRO A 176 4.63 -14.24 -13.67
CA PRO A 176 4.99 -12.88 -13.29
C PRO A 176 5.82 -12.17 -14.36
N SER A 177 6.52 -12.91 -15.23
CA SER A 177 7.29 -12.36 -16.35
C SER A 177 6.43 -11.55 -17.32
N ILE A 178 5.12 -11.86 -17.44
CA ILE A 178 4.19 -11.07 -18.26
C ILE A 178 4.01 -9.67 -17.65
N CYS A 179 3.88 -9.59 -16.33
CA CYS A 179 3.78 -8.33 -15.61
C CYS A 179 5.07 -7.52 -15.72
N TYR A 180 6.24 -8.16 -15.58
CA TYR A 180 7.53 -7.51 -15.74
C TYR A 180 7.71 -6.92 -17.13
N LYS A 181 7.43 -7.71 -18.17
CA LYS A 181 7.52 -7.26 -19.57
C LYS A 181 6.64 -6.03 -19.81
N TYR A 182 5.37 -6.09 -19.40
CA TYR A 182 4.45 -4.97 -19.56
C TYR A 182 4.92 -3.72 -18.81
N ALA A 183 5.38 -3.90 -17.57
CA ALA A 183 5.83 -2.80 -16.74
C ALA A 183 7.02 -2.07 -17.39
N ILE A 184 7.98 -2.81 -17.94
CA ILE A 184 9.11 -2.26 -18.70
C ILE A 184 8.63 -1.52 -19.96
N GLU A 185 7.67 -2.09 -20.70
CA GLU A 185 7.05 -1.44 -21.87
C GLU A 185 6.30 -0.14 -21.50
N ARG A 186 5.75 -0.06 -20.28
CA ARG A 186 5.07 1.15 -19.80
C ARG A 186 5.98 2.26 -19.34
N ILE A 187 7.14 1.94 -18.74
CA ILE A 187 8.18 2.94 -18.50
C ILE A 187 8.51 3.70 -19.80
N ASN A 188 8.44 3.04 -20.95
CA ASN A 188 8.71 3.63 -22.26
C ASN A 188 7.60 4.51 -22.85
N SER A 189 6.35 4.33 -22.42
CA SER A 189 5.16 4.89 -23.11
C SER A 189 4.22 5.69 -22.21
N ASP A 190 4.50 5.79 -20.91
CA ASP A 190 3.69 6.59 -19.98
C ASP A 190 4.04 8.08 -20.09
N ASN A 191 3.06 8.89 -20.49
CA ASN A 191 3.23 10.32 -20.73
C ASN A 191 3.64 11.09 -19.46
N ASP A 192 3.20 10.65 -18.28
CA ASP A 192 3.56 11.31 -17.02
C ASP A 192 5.07 11.17 -16.78
N ILE A 193 5.63 9.99 -17.08
CA ILE A 193 7.08 9.71 -17.04
C ILE A 193 7.81 10.47 -18.16
N VAL A 194 7.22 10.54 -19.36
CA VAL A 194 7.85 11.13 -20.55
C VAL A 194 7.95 12.66 -20.46
N CYS A 195 6.97 13.34 -19.86
CA CYS A 195 6.90 14.79 -19.75
C CYS A 195 7.64 15.34 -18.51
N GLU A 196 7.63 14.62 -17.38
CA GLU A 196 8.29 15.05 -16.12
C GLU A 196 9.63 14.31 -15.87
N LYS A 197 10.28 13.85 -16.95
CA LYS A 197 11.45 12.95 -16.92
C LYS A 197 12.47 13.28 -15.85
N LYS A 198 12.90 14.53 -15.71
CA LYS A 198 14.01 14.88 -14.80
C LYS A 198 13.62 14.71 -13.33
N LYS A 199 12.50 15.29 -12.91
CA LYS A 199 12.06 15.28 -11.50
C LYS A 199 11.62 13.88 -11.05
N ILE A 200 10.88 13.17 -11.91
CA ILE A 200 10.47 11.77 -11.64
C ILE A 200 11.70 10.87 -11.58
N LYS A 201 12.64 11.03 -12.53
CA LYS A 201 13.89 10.26 -12.55
C LYS A 201 14.66 10.48 -11.26
N GLU A 202 14.91 11.72 -10.84
CA GLU A 202 15.61 12.04 -9.58
C GLU A 202 14.92 11.47 -8.33
N GLU A 203 13.58 11.53 -8.28
CA GLU A 203 12.82 11.00 -7.15
C GLU A 203 12.90 9.47 -7.09
N VAL A 204 12.66 8.78 -8.20
CA VAL A 204 12.75 7.32 -8.21
C VAL A 204 14.18 6.86 -7.99
N PHE A 205 15.17 7.57 -8.53
CA PHE A 205 16.59 7.35 -8.23
C PHE A 205 16.87 7.38 -6.74
N ARG A 206 16.41 8.41 -6.02
CA ARG A 206 16.63 8.51 -4.58
C ARG A 206 16.05 7.30 -3.84
N ARG A 207 14.94 6.74 -4.32
CA ARG A 207 14.31 5.56 -3.72
C ARG A 207 15.02 4.26 -4.02
N VAL A 208 15.93 4.18 -5.00
CA VAL A 208 16.43 2.91 -5.56
C VAL A 208 17.94 2.93 -5.83
N SER A 209 18.63 4.02 -5.47
CA SER A 209 20.06 4.27 -5.69
C SER A 209 20.98 3.25 -5.01
N HIS A 210 20.44 2.48 -4.08
CA HIS A 210 21.13 1.45 -3.31
C HIS A 210 21.05 0.05 -3.94
N VAL A 211 20.31 -0.11 -5.04
CA VAL A 211 20.23 -1.41 -5.73
C VAL A 211 21.45 -1.56 -6.62
N GLU A 212 22.40 -2.38 -6.17
CA GLU A 212 23.55 -2.75 -7.00
C GLU A 212 23.06 -3.33 -8.33
N ASN A 213 23.67 -2.91 -9.43
CA ASN A 213 23.39 -3.34 -10.81
C ASN A 213 22.16 -2.74 -11.52
N ILE A 214 21.37 -1.84 -10.90
CA ILE A 214 20.48 -0.99 -11.70
C ILE A 214 21.29 0.19 -12.22
N LYS A 215 21.54 0.21 -13.54
CA LYS A 215 22.07 1.42 -14.18
C LYS A 215 20.95 2.44 -14.19
N LEU A 216 20.99 3.37 -13.25
CA LEU A 216 19.98 4.42 -13.14
C LEU A 216 20.40 5.61 -14.01
N ASP A 217 21.68 6.02 -13.95
CA ASP A 217 22.27 7.17 -14.66
C ASP A 217 22.36 7.04 -16.18
N CYS A 218 21.89 5.93 -16.73
CA CYS A 218 21.94 5.68 -18.16
C CYS A 218 20.73 6.25 -18.92
N GLY A 219 20.78 6.11 -20.23
CA GLY A 219 19.64 6.33 -21.10
C GLY A 219 18.48 5.38 -20.79
N ARG A 220 17.35 5.64 -21.45
CA ARG A 220 16.10 4.90 -21.29
C ARG A 220 16.26 3.40 -21.59
N ASP A 221 17.01 3.08 -22.64
CA ASP A 221 17.13 1.71 -23.14
C ASP A 221 17.97 0.85 -22.20
N GLU A 222 19.01 1.45 -21.60
CA GLU A 222 19.88 0.82 -20.63
C GLU A 222 19.18 0.58 -19.28
N LEU A 223 18.27 1.47 -18.87
CA LEU A 223 17.41 1.26 -17.71
C LEU A 223 16.46 0.07 -17.94
N CYS A 224 15.81 0.04 -19.12
CA CYS A 224 14.95 -1.09 -19.50
C CYS A 224 15.73 -2.40 -19.60
N GLN A 225 16.96 -2.35 -20.12
CA GLN A 225 17.81 -3.54 -20.21
C GLN A 225 18.23 -4.02 -18.83
N SER A 226 18.59 -3.12 -17.91
CA SER A 226 18.89 -3.47 -16.51
C SER A 226 17.71 -4.18 -15.83
N TYR A 227 16.48 -3.71 -16.07
CA TYR A 227 15.28 -4.39 -15.60
C TYR A 227 15.10 -5.79 -16.21
N LYS A 228 15.31 -5.92 -17.52
CA LYS A 228 15.24 -7.23 -18.22
C LYS A 228 16.30 -8.19 -17.74
N ASP A 229 17.51 -7.72 -17.45
CA ASP A 229 18.60 -8.57 -17.01
C ASP A 229 18.31 -9.15 -15.63
N ILE A 230 17.83 -8.31 -14.70
CA ILE A 230 17.53 -8.76 -13.33
C ILE A 230 16.25 -9.62 -13.27
N LEU A 231 15.23 -9.29 -14.06
CA LEU A 231 13.93 -9.99 -14.04
C LEU A 231 13.83 -11.15 -15.05
N GLY A 232 14.70 -11.18 -16.06
CA GLY A 232 14.62 -12.08 -17.21
C GLY A 232 15.63 -13.22 -17.22
N TYR A 233 16.79 -13.10 -16.56
CA TYR A 233 17.79 -14.17 -16.57
C TYR A 233 18.56 -14.29 -15.24
N ASN A 234 18.35 -15.45 -14.60
CA ASN A 234 19.23 -16.15 -13.65
C ASN A 234 18.56 -16.40 -12.27
N PRO A 235 18.14 -17.64 -11.96
CA PRO A 235 17.64 -18.03 -10.63
C PRO A 235 18.68 -17.93 -9.50
N LYS A 236 19.88 -17.41 -9.77
CA LYS A 236 20.94 -17.09 -8.79
C LYS A 236 20.91 -15.64 -8.29
N ASN A 237 20.08 -14.75 -8.85
CA ASN A 237 19.97 -13.38 -8.31
C ASN A 237 19.35 -13.43 -6.90
N PRO A 238 19.95 -12.77 -5.90
CA PRO A 238 19.36 -12.67 -4.57
C PRO A 238 17.91 -12.17 -4.64
N LYS A 239 17.01 -12.81 -3.89
CA LYS A 239 15.59 -12.40 -3.79
C LYS A 239 15.42 -10.92 -3.45
N ARG A 240 16.36 -10.38 -2.64
CA ARG A 240 16.43 -8.96 -2.27
C ARG A 240 16.54 -8.07 -3.51
N ASP A 241 17.45 -8.37 -4.43
CA ASP A 241 17.70 -7.54 -5.62
C ASP A 241 16.48 -7.52 -6.53
N GLN A 242 15.83 -8.67 -6.72
CA GLN A 242 14.60 -8.75 -7.51
C GLN A 242 13.48 -7.87 -6.93
N ARG A 243 13.31 -7.88 -5.60
CA ARG A 243 12.28 -7.09 -4.94
C ARG A 243 12.56 -5.60 -4.97
N LEU A 244 13.82 -5.19 -4.83
CA LEU A 244 14.20 -3.79 -4.94
C LEU A 244 14.03 -3.27 -6.37
N VAL A 245 14.28 -4.12 -7.37
CA VAL A 245 14.00 -3.83 -8.78
C VAL A 245 12.50 -3.71 -9.05
N ILE A 246 11.68 -4.56 -8.43
CA ILE A 246 10.23 -4.42 -8.48
C ILE A 246 9.81 -3.08 -7.85
N MET A 247 10.31 -2.76 -6.67
CA MET A 247 10.08 -1.48 -5.99
C MET A 247 10.42 -0.29 -6.88
N SER A 248 11.55 -0.35 -7.58
CA SER A 248 11.97 0.73 -8.45
C SER A 248 11.05 0.89 -9.67
N MET A 249 10.60 -0.22 -10.28
CA MET A 249 9.63 -0.17 -11.38
C MET A 249 8.31 0.44 -10.93
N LEU A 250 7.83 0.07 -9.74
CA LEU A 250 6.59 0.58 -9.16
C LEU A 250 6.66 2.07 -8.85
N GLY A 251 7.86 2.59 -8.58
CA GLY A 251 8.11 4.03 -8.49
C GLY A 251 7.89 4.78 -9.80
N PHE A 252 7.90 4.10 -10.95
CA PHE A 252 7.70 4.71 -12.26
C PHE A 252 6.29 4.53 -12.82
N ILE A 253 5.61 3.41 -12.55
CA ILE A 253 4.38 3.04 -13.28
C ILE A 253 3.15 2.88 -12.37
N LYS A 254 2.01 3.39 -12.83
CA LYS A 254 0.70 3.11 -12.19
C LYS A 254 0.14 1.77 -12.67
N LEU A 255 0.34 0.72 -11.89
CA LEU A 255 -0.07 -0.65 -12.26
C LEU A 255 -1.58 -0.93 -12.23
N LYS A 256 -2.38 -0.11 -11.54
CA LYS A 256 -3.80 -0.37 -11.31
C LYS A 256 -4.59 -0.61 -12.60
N LYS A 257 -4.33 0.17 -13.65
CA LYS A 257 -4.96 0.02 -14.98
C LYS A 257 -4.56 -1.29 -15.65
N HIS A 258 -3.31 -1.72 -15.47
CA HIS A 258 -2.82 -2.96 -16.08
C HIS A 258 -3.39 -4.19 -15.39
N TRP A 259 -3.39 -4.22 -14.06
CA TRP A 259 -4.02 -5.26 -13.26
C TRP A 259 -5.47 -5.54 -13.72
N GLU A 260 -6.20 -4.48 -14.05
CA GLU A 260 -7.59 -4.56 -14.53
C GLU A 260 -7.72 -5.10 -15.97
N ASN A 261 -6.63 -5.13 -16.73
CA ASN A 261 -6.57 -5.62 -18.10
C ASN A 261 -5.96 -7.03 -18.22
N ILE A 262 -5.39 -7.58 -17.14
CA ILE A 262 -4.87 -8.96 -17.15
C ILE A 262 -6.04 -9.93 -17.35
N ASP A 263 -5.95 -10.73 -18.41
CA ASP A 263 -6.93 -11.76 -18.73
C ASP A 263 -6.55 -13.08 -18.03
N PHE A 264 -7.36 -13.51 -17.06
CA PHE A 264 -7.10 -14.69 -16.26
C PHE A 264 -7.71 -15.96 -16.85
N LYS A 265 -7.89 -16.02 -18.18
CA LYS A 265 -8.47 -17.15 -18.91
C LYS A 265 -7.95 -18.48 -18.37
N GLY A 266 -8.83 -19.19 -17.67
CA GLY A 266 -8.64 -20.55 -17.19
C GLY A 266 -9.89 -21.38 -17.50
N LYS A 267 -9.83 -22.70 -17.28
CA LYS A 267 -10.91 -23.67 -17.54
C LYS A 267 -12.24 -23.40 -16.80
N ASN A 268 -12.36 -22.34 -16.01
CA ASN A 268 -13.53 -22.05 -15.18
C ASN A 268 -14.26 -20.83 -15.74
N ASN A 269 -15.59 -20.91 -15.87
CA ASN A 269 -16.51 -19.83 -16.31
C ASN A 269 -16.59 -18.61 -15.37
N HIS A 270 -15.60 -18.39 -14.51
CA HIS A 270 -15.61 -17.27 -13.57
C HIS A 270 -15.16 -16.00 -14.29
N SER A 271 -15.83 -14.88 -14.02
CA SER A 271 -15.38 -13.58 -14.54
C SER A 271 -13.97 -13.24 -14.02
N ASN A 272 -13.13 -12.59 -14.85
CA ASN A 272 -11.80 -12.11 -14.47
C ASN A 272 -11.80 -11.33 -13.16
N ARG A 273 -12.88 -10.60 -12.89
CA ARG A 273 -13.09 -9.87 -11.64
C ARG A 273 -13.08 -10.77 -10.39
N ILE A 274 -13.78 -11.90 -10.42
CA ILE A 274 -13.84 -12.83 -9.29
C ILE A 274 -12.46 -13.42 -9.04
N ILE A 275 -11.76 -13.78 -10.12
CA ILE A 275 -10.39 -14.31 -10.04
C ILE A 275 -9.48 -13.27 -9.37
N ARG A 276 -9.54 -12.01 -9.81
CA ARG A 276 -8.76 -10.91 -9.21
C ARG A 276 -9.02 -10.73 -7.72
N ASN A 277 -10.29 -10.67 -7.32
CA ASN A 277 -10.67 -10.55 -5.91
C ASN A 277 -10.16 -11.73 -5.08
N ASN A 278 -10.30 -12.96 -5.59
CA ASN A 278 -9.82 -14.15 -4.91
C ASN A 278 -8.30 -14.14 -4.77
N THR A 279 -7.59 -13.74 -5.82
CA THR A 279 -6.13 -13.65 -5.75
C THR A 279 -5.68 -12.60 -4.74
N GLN A 280 -6.34 -11.43 -4.70
CA GLN A 280 -6.07 -10.40 -3.70
C GLN A 280 -6.34 -10.89 -2.26
N LEU A 281 -7.36 -11.72 -2.05
CA LEU A 281 -7.61 -12.34 -0.74
C LEU A 281 -6.52 -13.35 -0.40
N SER A 282 -6.08 -14.17 -1.35
CA SER A 282 -4.96 -15.10 -1.15
C SER A 282 -3.66 -14.37 -0.80
N ILE A 283 -3.42 -13.21 -1.43
CA ILE A 283 -2.29 -12.32 -1.11
C ILE A 283 -2.40 -11.81 0.33
N ALA A 284 -3.56 -11.30 0.71
CA ALA A 284 -3.75 -10.77 2.06
C ALA A 284 -3.57 -11.87 3.12
N ASN A 285 -4.12 -13.06 2.88
CA ASN A 285 -3.95 -14.20 3.78
C ASN A 285 -2.48 -14.62 3.86
N TYR A 286 -1.73 -14.61 2.74
CA TYR A 286 -0.29 -14.88 2.78
C TYR A 286 0.44 -13.96 3.76
N TYR A 287 0.16 -12.66 3.75
CA TYR A 287 0.77 -11.72 4.71
C TYR A 287 0.25 -11.87 6.14
N SER A 288 -1.00 -12.31 6.32
CA SER A 288 -1.55 -12.61 7.64
C SER A 288 -0.89 -13.85 8.27
N ASP A 289 -0.55 -14.83 7.43
CA ASP A 289 0.03 -16.11 7.85
C ASP A 289 1.56 -16.05 7.99
N ASN A 290 2.25 -15.20 7.21
CA ASN A 290 3.71 -15.11 7.20
C ASN A 290 4.25 -13.95 8.02
N GLN A 291 5.37 -14.19 8.69
CA GLN A 291 6.05 -13.21 9.54
C GLN A 291 7.49 -12.93 9.08
N LEU A 292 7.75 -13.03 7.77
CA LEU A 292 9.08 -12.73 7.25
C LEU A 292 9.36 -11.22 7.34
N GLU A 293 10.42 -10.85 8.04
CA GLU A 293 10.80 -9.45 8.30
C GLU A 293 11.13 -8.67 7.03
N GLU A 294 11.45 -9.37 5.94
CA GLU A 294 11.60 -8.72 4.65
C GLU A 294 10.30 -8.06 4.18
N TYR A 295 9.11 -8.49 4.60
CA TYR A 295 7.83 -7.96 4.12
C TYR A 295 7.35 -6.70 4.86
N HIS A 296 6.93 -5.69 4.08
CA HIS A 296 6.45 -4.41 4.61
C HIS A 296 5.27 -4.55 5.57
N PHE A 297 4.31 -5.43 5.28
CA PHE A 297 3.16 -5.63 6.17
C PHE A 297 3.54 -6.31 7.47
N THR A 298 4.51 -7.22 7.45
CA THR A 298 5.02 -7.85 8.66
C THR A 298 5.62 -6.79 9.58
N ILE A 299 6.53 -5.94 9.07
CA ILE A 299 7.12 -4.85 9.84
C ILE A 299 6.03 -3.89 10.33
N LEU A 300 5.13 -3.47 9.42
CA LEU A 300 4.04 -2.55 9.74
C LEU A 300 3.18 -3.06 10.89
N PHE A 301 2.65 -4.28 10.77
CA PHE A 301 1.74 -4.82 11.78
C PHE A 301 2.44 -5.16 13.08
N ARG A 302 3.71 -5.55 13.03
CA ARG A 302 4.52 -5.74 14.24
C ARG A 302 4.68 -4.43 15.02
N GLU A 303 4.98 -3.32 14.35
CA GLU A 303 5.13 -2.03 15.01
C GLU A 303 3.80 -1.46 15.48
N LEU A 304 2.72 -1.61 14.69
CA LEU A 304 1.38 -1.23 15.14
C LEU A 304 0.92 -2.07 16.34
N TYR A 305 1.29 -3.35 16.40
CA TYR A 305 1.01 -4.20 17.56
C TYR A 305 1.74 -3.68 18.81
N LYS A 306 3.01 -3.31 18.67
CA LYS A 306 3.78 -2.68 19.75
C LYS A 306 3.18 -1.36 20.22
N ILE A 307 2.67 -0.53 19.30
CA ILE A 307 1.96 0.71 19.66
C ILE A 307 0.63 0.39 20.38
N GLU A 308 -0.05 -0.69 20.00
CA GLU A 308 -1.30 -1.09 20.62
C GLU A 308 -1.11 -1.60 22.06
N PHE A 309 -0.10 -2.45 22.28
CA PHE A 309 0.07 -3.24 23.50
C PHE A 309 1.30 -2.90 24.35
N GLY A 310 2.23 -2.09 23.83
CA GLY A 310 3.49 -1.76 24.50
C GLY A 310 4.59 -2.83 24.40
N CYS A 311 4.31 -3.97 23.78
CA CYS A 311 5.24 -5.09 23.59
C CYS A 311 5.15 -5.67 22.17
N TYR A 312 6.19 -6.41 21.76
CA TYR A 312 6.13 -7.20 20.53
C TYR A 312 5.32 -8.48 20.74
N PRO A 313 4.72 -9.06 19.68
CA PRO A 313 4.04 -10.34 19.80
C PRO A 313 5.02 -11.42 20.26
N GLU A 314 4.59 -12.25 21.22
CA GLU A 314 5.32 -13.46 21.60
C GLU A 314 5.17 -14.49 20.48
N GLY A 315 6.29 -15.08 20.07
CA GLY A 315 6.36 -16.07 18.97
C GLY A 315 5.84 -17.44 19.36
#